data_AF-M3AZL7-F1
#
_entry.id   AF-M3AZL7-F1
#
_cell.length_a   1.000
_cell.length_b   1.000
_cell.length_c   1.000
_cell.angle_alpha   90.00
_cell.angle_beta   90.00
_cell.angle_gamma   90.00
#
_symmetry.space_group_name_H-M   'P 1'
#
loop_
_entity.id
_entity.type
_entity.pdbx_description
1 polymer ?
#
loop_
_entity_poly.entity_id
_entity_poly.type
_entity_poly.pdbx_seq_one_letter_code
_entity_poly.pdbx_strand_id
1 'polypeptide(L)'
;MPLRTCDFEGCSAPAERDIGSCMICSSHRCVKHIAPEFHSCPSQNLDSEAFFPAYNLAQEKHLRTQLAKVDFAALKAIASRLRNDIPCTLPALPPDANSPQIDLKIVMEQMGGQNCHLDIHFADGIVWIARLRLEDPTLPPLETQRIIFDSEVALVQFLREKTQLPVPQIFYHASYEQSGIGTPCVLMQKLAGKPLDWNGATAQQRSKVMEQLVDVFLELEKYPFSSMGSLAAATSSGAGIGSYAQPHLFRTPSQSLGPFTSLGDALRSFVEHEMEMISQGEICTHAVDHYLTHLWRLDQIPNLIKNATHGSSFYIKHCDDKGDHILVDDNFNITGIIDWEWASTECAQLAFSAPCMMWPVAEFYDGSNILSTEEREFAAMFQQRGREDLARIVLEGRKYQRFLFFLGGSVSADREEFEALFQGLRRAVEGDGIGSYADWRRDAIARESQGQNPILAELLQKEREQKSGR
;
A
#
# COMPACT_ATOMS: atom_id res chain seq x y z
N MET A 1 -13.12 -4.10 -18.51
CA MET A 1 -11.69 -4.16 -18.85
C MET A 1 -10.96 -4.45 -17.55
N PRO A 2 -10.06 -5.43 -17.51
CA PRO A 2 -9.25 -5.67 -16.31
C PRO A 2 -8.24 -4.52 -16.10
N LEU A 3 -7.58 -4.51 -14.93
CA LEU A 3 -6.51 -3.54 -14.65
C LEU A 3 -5.37 -3.66 -15.68
N ARG A 4 -5.02 -4.89 -16.05
CA ARG A 4 -4.11 -5.22 -17.16
C ARG A 4 -4.64 -6.42 -17.93
N THR A 5 -4.46 -6.42 -19.24
CA THR A 5 -4.78 -7.58 -20.10
C THR A 5 -3.51 -8.37 -20.38
N CYS A 6 -3.64 -9.68 -20.52
CA CYS A 6 -2.55 -10.52 -20.97
C CYS A 6 -2.07 -10.10 -22.36
N ASP A 7 -0.77 -9.89 -22.51
CA ASP A 7 -0.13 -9.47 -23.77
C ASP A 7 0.43 -10.65 -24.59
N PHE A 8 0.02 -11.88 -24.27
CA PHE A 8 0.35 -13.05 -25.08
C PHE A 8 -0.51 -13.06 -26.35
N GLU A 9 0.07 -13.44 -27.49
CA GLU A 9 -0.58 -13.33 -28.80
C GLU A 9 -1.93 -14.08 -28.82
N GLY A 10 -2.99 -13.36 -29.22
CA GLY A 10 -4.35 -13.91 -29.28
C GLY A 10 -5.05 -14.09 -27.92
N CYS A 11 -4.44 -13.67 -26.81
CA CYS A 11 -5.05 -13.73 -25.49
C CYS A 11 -5.77 -12.41 -25.15
N SER A 12 -6.95 -12.52 -24.52
CA SER A 12 -7.69 -11.39 -23.96
C SER A 12 -8.03 -11.56 -22.48
N ALA A 13 -7.43 -12.55 -21.83
CA ALA A 13 -7.64 -12.81 -20.41
C ALA A 13 -7.00 -11.69 -19.55
N PRO A 14 -7.54 -11.40 -18.36
CA PRO A 14 -6.87 -10.53 -17.40
C PRO A 14 -5.46 -11.04 -17.05
N ALA A 15 -4.51 -10.12 -16.90
CA ALA A 15 -3.22 -10.47 -16.32
C ALA A 15 -3.38 -10.74 -14.82
N GLU A 16 -2.58 -11.67 -14.30
CA GLU A 16 -2.54 -11.94 -12.86
C GLU A 16 -1.86 -10.74 -12.15
N ARG A 17 -2.44 -10.26 -11.05
CA ARG A 17 -2.07 -8.96 -10.46
C ARG A 17 -0.76 -8.98 -9.67
N ASP A 18 -0.37 -10.12 -9.12
CA ASP A 18 0.80 -10.25 -8.25
C ASP A 18 2.01 -10.72 -9.06
N ILE A 19 1.87 -11.85 -9.75
CA ILE A 19 2.98 -12.53 -10.44
C ILE A 19 2.90 -12.43 -11.97
N GLY A 20 1.87 -11.78 -12.51
CA GLY A 20 1.67 -11.67 -13.96
C GLY A 20 2.57 -10.65 -14.64
N SER A 21 3.12 -9.67 -13.92
CA SER A 21 3.97 -8.62 -14.51
C SER A 21 5.45 -8.93 -14.35
N CYS A 22 6.19 -9.00 -15.46
CA CYS A 22 7.61 -9.35 -15.44
C CYS A 22 8.51 -8.13 -15.70
N MET A 23 9.38 -7.80 -14.74
CA MET A 23 10.40 -6.75 -14.91
C MET A 23 11.36 -7.01 -16.07
N ILE A 24 11.77 -8.28 -16.25
CA ILE A 24 12.82 -8.70 -17.17
C ILE A 24 12.41 -8.51 -18.63
N CYS A 25 11.24 -9.03 -19.01
CA CYS A 25 10.75 -8.95 -20.39
C CYS A 25 9.65 -7.91 -20.60
N SER A 26 9.22 -7.22 -19.54
CA SER A 26 8.14 -6.23 -19.55
C SER A 26 6.77 -6.76 -19.94
N SER A 27 6.56 -8.08 -19.89
CA SER A 27 5.29 -8.69 -20.27
C SER A 27 4.28 -8.75 -19.13
N HIS A 28 2.99 -8.80 -19.47
CA HIS A 28 1.89 -8.99 -18.53
C HIS A 28 1.11 -10.27 -18.88
N ARG A 29 1.15 -11.28 -18.02
CA ARG A 29 0.62 -12.62 -18.31
C ARG A 29 -0.57 -12.96 -17.43
N CYS A 30 -1.56 -13.63 -18.00
CA CYS A 30 -2.61 -14.30 -17.24
C CYS A 30 -2.06 -15.59 -16.61
N VAL A 31 -2.81 -16.19 -15.69
CA VAL A 31 -2.46 -17.46 -15.00
C VAL A 31 -1.91 -18.53 -15.94
N LYS A 32 -2.53 -18.71 -17.11
CA LYS A 32 -2.07 -19.69 -18.10
C LYS A 32 -0.68 -19.32 -18.67
N HIS A 33 -0.50 -18.07 -19.10
CA HIS A 33 0.70 -17.65 -19.83
C HIS A 33 1.88 -17.27 -18.92
N ILE A 34 1.74 -17.37 -17.59
CA ILE A 34 2.85 -17.32 -16.64
C ILE A 34 3.64 -18.64 -16.63
N ALA A 35 3.00 -19.74 -17.05
CA ALA A 35 3.63 -21.05 -17.04
C ALA A 35 4.92 -21.07 -17.88
N PRO A 36 5.92 -21.89 -17.50
CA PRO A 36 7.22 -21.96 -18.19
C PRO A 36 7.15 -22.26 -19.69
N GLU A 37 6.06 -22.89 -20.14
CA GLU A 37 5.79 -23.17 -21.56
C GLU A 37 5.51 -21.91 -22.40
N PHE A 38 5.11 -20.80 -21.77
CA PHE A 38 4.79 -19.53 -22.42
C PHE A 38 5.69 -18.37 -21.98
N HIS A 39 6.30 -18.47 -20.80
CA HIS A 39 7.13 -17.42 -20.22
C HIS A 39 8.46 -17.99 -19.72
N SER A 40 9.55 -17.60 -20.38
CA SER A 40 10.89 -18.19 -20.20
C SER A 40 11.84 -17.36 -19.35
N CYS A 41 11.40 -16.22 -18.77
CA CYS A 41 12.26 -15.49 -17.84
C CYS A 41 12.52 -16.34 -16.60
N PRO A 42 13.72 -16.24 -16.00
CA PRO A 42 13.98 -16.88 -14.71
C PRO A 42 12.97 -16.39 -13.67
N SER A 43 12.67 -17.22 -12.68
CA SER A 43 11.80 -16.86 -11.57
C SER A 43 12.56 -16.92 -10.27
N GLN A 44 12.22 -16.04 -9.33
CA GLN A 44 12.88 -15.97 -8.03
C GLN A 44 12.85 -17.32 -7.28
N ASN A 45 11.76 -18.09 -7.42
CA ASN A 45 11.55 -19.34 -6.69
C ASN A 45 12.19 -20.56 -7.37
N LEU A 46 12.36 -20.56 -8.70
CA LEU A 46 12.87 -21.72 -9.45
C LEU A 46 14.33 -21.56 -9.87
N ASP A 47 14.79 -20.33 -10.10
CA ASP A 47 16.12 -20.02 -10.61
C ASP A 47 16.59 -18.65 -10.08
N SER A 48 16.79 -18.57 -8.76
CA SER A 48 17.18 -17.34 -8.08
C SER A 48 18.54 -16.79 -8.58
N GLU A 49 19.48 -17.69 -8.90
CA GLU A 49 20.82 -17.33 -9.38
C GLU A 49 20.78 -16.59 -10.72
N ALA A 50 19.91 -17.00 -11.66
CA ALA A 50 19.71 -16.27 -12.90
C ALA A 50 18.74 -15.08 -12.76
N PHE A 51 17.76 -15.19 -11.85
CA PHE A 51 16.72 -14.18 -11.66
C PHE A 51 17.29 -12.83 -11.23
N PHE A 52 18.04 -12.77 -10.12
CA PHE A 52 18.49 -11.49 -9.57
C PHE A 52 19.37 -10.69 -10.55
N PRO A 53 20.37 -11.28 -11.23
CA PRO A 53 21.14 -10.56 -12.24
C PRO A 53 20.28 -10.03 -13.39
N ALA A 54 19.36 -10.84 -13.91
CA ALA A 54 18.47 -10.44 -15.01
C ALA A 54 17.49 -9.34 -14.60
N TYR A 55 16.92 -9.45 -13.39
CA TYR A 55 16.03 -8.47 -12.80
C TYR A 55 16.73 -7.13 -12.61
N ASN A 56 17.92 -7.12 -11.99
CA ASN A 56 18.69 -5.90 -11.75
C ASN A 56 19.09 -5.20 -13.05
N LEU A 57 19.52 -5.96 -14.05
CA LEU A 57 19.85 -5.42 -15.38
C LEU A 57 18.61 -4.77 -16.04
N ALA A 58 17.45 -5.41 -15.95
CA ALA A 58 16.21 -4.87 -16.50
C ALA A 58 15.74 -3.62 -15.74
N GLN A 59 15.80 -3.63 -14.41
CA GLN A 59 15.47 -2.48 -13.57
C GLN A 59 16.36 -1.27 -13.92
N GLU A 60 17.68 -1.47 -14.04
CA GLU A 60 18.61 -0.41 -14.44
C GLU A 60 18.26 0.13 -15.83
N LYS A 61 17.95 -0.75 -16.80
CA LYS A 61 17.54 -0.35 -18.15
C LYS A 61 16.27 0.50 -18.15
N HIS A 62 15.24 0.10 -17.40
CA HIS A 62 13.99 0.85 -17.27
C HIS A 62 14.23 2.22 -16.64
N LEU A 63 15.01 2.26 -15.56
CA LEU A 63 15.40 3.51 -14.91
C LEU A 63 16.15 4.45 -15.87
N ARG A 64 17.16 3.96 -16.61
CA ARG A 64 17.87 4.76 -17.63
C ARG A 64 16.91 5.32 -18.68
N THR A 65 15.98 4.49 -19.15
CA THR A 65 15.01 4.89 -20.16
C THR A 65 14.08 5.99 -19.66
N GLN A 66 13.61 5.89 -18.42
CA GLN A 66 12.77 6.92 -17.80
C GLN A 66 13.54 8.21 -17.58
N LEU A 67 14.74 8.13 -16.98
CA LEU A 67 15.55 9.31 -16.70
C LEU A 67 15.96 10.06 -17.97
N ALA A 68 16.12 9.36 -19.10
CA ALA A 68 16.37 9.99 -20.39
C ALA A 68 15.20 10.84 -20.91
N LYS A 69 13.97 10.63 -20.41
CA LYS A 69 12.80 11.48 -20.70
C LYS A 69 12.79 12.76 -19.87
N VAL A 70 13.58 12.83 -18.79
CA VAL A 70 13.51 13.91 -17.81
C VAL A 70 14.30 15.13 -18.29
N ASP A 71 13.62 16.26 -18.46
CA ASP A 71 14.26 17.56 -18.67
C ASP A 71 14.72 18.13 -17.32
N PHE A 72 15.94 17.75 -16.93
CA PHE A 72 16.57 18.25 -15.70
C PHE A 72 16.89 19.75 -15.75
N ALA A 73 17.02 20.35 -16.93
CA ALA A 73 17.21 21.79 -17.06
C ALA A 73 15.90 22.52 -16.70
N ALA A 74 14.77 22.05 -17.23
CA ALA A 74 13.45 22.55 -16.87
C ALA A 74 13.17 22.35 -15.37
N LEU A 75 13.49 21.17 -14.81
CA LEU A 75 13.33 20.88 -13.38
C LEU A 75 14.12 21.87 -12.51
N LYS A 76 15.41 22.11 -12.81
CA LYS A 76 16.24 23.10 -12.10
C LYS A 76 15.71 24.53 -12.26
N ALA A 77 15.25 24.90 -13.45
CA ALA A 77 14.69 26.23 -13.71
C ALA A 77 13.41 26.46 -12.90
N ILE A 78 12.53 25.46 -12.84
CA ILE A 78 11.31 25.51 -12.02
C ILE A 78 11.68 25.64 -10.54
N ALA A 79 12.56 24.78 -10.03
CA ALA A 79 13.00 24.79 -8.63
C ALA A 79 13.63 26.13 -8.23
N SER A 80 14.54 26.66 -9.07
CA SER A 80 15.20 27.95 -8.85
C SER A 80 14.20 29.10 -8.78
N ARG A 81 13.30 29.19 -9.76
CA ARG A 81 12.25 30.22 -9.79
C ARG A 81 11.33 30.18 -8.57
N LEU A 82 10.93 28.98 -8.13
CA LEU A 82 10.11 28.81 -6.92
C LEU A 82 10.85 29.21 -5.64
N ARG A 83 12.19 29.26 -5.69
CA ARG A 83 13.06 29.70 -4.61
C ARG A 83 13.66 31.08 -4.88
N ASN A 84 12.89 32.01 -5.46
CA ASN A 84 13.30 33.39 -5.75
C ASN A 84 14.58 33.48 -6.59
N ASP A 85 14.66 32.66 -7.63
CA ASP A 85 15.78 32.58 -8.58
C ASP A 85 17.14 32.22 -7.94
N ILE A 86 17.14 31.60 -6.75
CA ILE A 86 18.36 31.05 -6.15
C ILE A 86 18.86 29.88 -7.00
N PRO A 87 20.13 29.87 -7.44
CA PRO A 87 20.68 28.77 -8.22
C PRO A 87 20.64 27.45 -7.45
N CYS A 88 20.44 26.34 -8.18
CA CYS A 88 20.44 25.00 -7.62
C CYS A 88 21.23 23.99 -8.46
N THR A 89 21.68 22.94 -7.80
CA THR A 89 22.37 21.79 -8.38
C THR A 89 21.69 20.49 -7.96
N LEU A 90 21.81 19.47 -8.80
CA LEU A 90 21.36 18.11 -8.51
C LEU A 90 22.62 17.24 -8.35
N PRO A 91 22.95 16.70 -7.17
CA PRO A 91 24.15 15.88 -6.99
C PRO A 91 24.21 14.66 -7.91
N ALA A 92 23.05 14.10 -8.28
CA ALA A 92 22.93 13.02 -9.26
C ALA A 92 23.33 13.42 -10.70
N LEU A 93 23.55 14.72 -10.97
CA LEU A 93 23.99 15.29 -12.24
C LEU A 93 25.31 16.07 -12.05
N PRO A 94 26.46 15.38 -12.05
CA PRO A 94 27.74 16.04 -11.85
C PRO A 94 28.06 17.08 -12.96
N PRO A 95 28.79 18.18 -12.66
CA PRO A 95 28.88 19.34 -13.56
C PRO A 95 29.74 19.22 -14.84
N ASP A 96 30.47 18.14 -15.11
CA ASP A 96 31.37 17.98 -16.29
C ASP A 96 31.37 16.51 -16.76
N ALA A 97 31.41 16.10 -18.03
CA ALA A 97 31.90 16.71 -19.27
C ALA A 97 31.19 16.10 -20.50
N ASN A 98 30.93 16.89 -21.55
CA ASN A 98 30.52 16.48 -22.92
C ASN A 98 29.27 15.59 -23.11
N SER A 99 28.67 15.08 -22.04
CA SER A 99 27.30 14.56 -21.96
C SER A 99 26.99 14.37 -20.47
N PRO A 100 25.99 15.04 -19.87
CA PRO A 100 25.67 14.84 -18.46
C PRO A 100 25.13 13.42 -18.26
N GLN A 101 26.01 12.47 -17.93
CA GLN A 101 25.59 11.14 -17.53
C GLN A 101 25.14 11.21 -16.07
N ILE A 102 23.88 10.81 -15.85
CA ILE A 102 23.31 10.69 -14.52
C ILE A 102 24.09 9.65 -13.75
N ASP A 103 24.48 9.98 -12.51
CA ASP A 103 25.07 9.01 -11.60
C ASP A 103 23.94 8.10 -11.09
N LEU A 104 23.75 6.98 -11.79
CA LEU A 104 22.74 6.00 -11.42
C LEU A 104 22.93 5.42 -10.03
N LYS A 105 24.14 5.39 -9.50
CA LYS A 105 24.37 4.85 -8.16
C LYS A 105 23.66 5.72 -7.14
N ILE A 106 23.83 7.04 -7.25
CA ILE A 106 23.13 8.02 -6.39
C ILE A 106 21.62 7.91 -6.58
N VAL A 107 21.15 7.78 -7.82
CA VAL A 107 19.71 7.63 -8.08
C VAL A 107 19.14 6.37 -7.42
N MET A 108 19.81 5.23 -7.59
CA MET A 108 19.37 3.94 -7.04
C MET A 108 19.36 3.94 -5.51
N GLU A 109 20.33 4.60 -4.86
CA GLU A 109 20.34 4.80 -3.40
C GLU A 109 19.16 5.65 -2.90
N GLN A 110 18.52 6.42 -3.79
CA GLN A 110 17.40 7.30 -3.48
C GLN A 110 16.06 6.82 -4.08
N MET A 111 16.01 5.59 -4.57
CA MET A 111 14.77 4.96 -5.04
C MET A 111 14.01 4.31 -3.88
N GLY A 112 12.68 4.39 -3.94
CA GLY A 112 11.80 3.70 -3.01
C GLY A 112 10.49 3.34 -3.71
N GLY A 113 10.16 2.05 -3.74
CA GLY A 113 8.95 1.53 -4.39
C GLY A 113 8.77 2.07 -5.81
N GLN A 114 7.79 2.96 -5.99
CA GLN A 114 7.38 3.52 -7.28
C GLN A 114 8.06 4.86 -7.63
N ASN A 115 9.03 5.31 -6.83
CA ASN A 115 9.55 6.68 -6.90
C ASN A 115 11.07 6.74 -6.87
N CYS A 116 11.57 7.78 -7.51
CA CYS A 116 12.95 8.24 -7.42
C CYS A 116 12.99 9.61 -6.74
N HIS A 117 13.80 9.79 -5.71
CA HIS A 117 13.87 11.01 -4.90
C HIS A 117 15.20 11.74 -5.10
N LEU A 118 15.26 12.74 -5.96
CA LEU A 118 16.50 13.46 -6.23
C LEU A 118 16.64 14.69 -5.33
N ASP A 119 17.79 14.83 -4.67
CA ASP A 119 18.09 16.03 -3.89
C ASP A 119 18.37 17.23 -4.81
N ILE A 120 17.71 18.36 -4.53
CA ILE A 120 18.00 19.66 -5.13
C ILE A 120 18.70 20.52 -4.08
N HIS A 121 19.98 20.81 -4.31
CA HIS A 121 20.81 21.64 -3.43
C HIS A 121 20.79 23.08 -3.92
N PHE A 122 20.32 24.00 -3.09
CA PHE A 122 20.33 25.43 -3.39
C PHE A 122 21.59 26.10 -2.84
N ALA A 123 22.01 27.19 -3.49
CA ALA A 123 23.21 27.95 -3.10
C ALA A 123 23.11 28.57 -1.68
N ASP A 124 21.90 28.70 -1.13
CA ASP A 124 21.66 29.17 0.24
C ASP A 124 21.76 28.04 1.29
N GLY A 125 22.14 26.83 0.89
CA GLY A 125 22.33 25.66 1.76
C GLY A 125 21.05 24.88 2.05
N ILE A 126 19.89 25.29 1.52
CA ILE A 126 18.66 24.53 1.67
C ILE A 126 18.59 23.40 0.64
N VAL A 127 17.97 22.29 1.04
CA VAL A 127 17.78 21.11 0.19
C VAL A 127 16.29 20.81 0.04
N TRP A 128 15.86 20.60 -1.21
CA TRP A 128 14.54 20.06 -1.54
C TRP A 128 14.68 18.65 -2.12
N ILE A 129 13.56 17.94 -2.22
CA ILE A 129 13.44 16.66 -2.92
C ILE A 129 12.62 16.90 -4.18
N ALA A 130 13.12 16.39 -5.32
CA ALA A 130 12.33 16.12 -6.51
C ALA A 130 11.93 14.63 -6.52
N ARG A 131 10.67 14.33 -6.19
CA ARG A 131 10.10 12.98 -6.30
C ARG A 131 9.61 12.78 -7.72
N LEU A 132 10.24 11.89 -8.48
CA LEU A 132 9.87 11.50 -9.84
C LEU A 132 9.16 10.15 -9.80
N ARG A 133 8.04 10.02 -10.52
CA ARG A 133 7.34 8.73 -10.64
C ARG A 133 8.07 7.82 -11.63
N LEU A 134 8.28 6.58 -11.22
CA LEU A 134 8.84 5.54 -12.08
C LEU A 134 7.74 4.98 -12.99
N GLU A 135 8.11 4.58 -14.20
CA GLU A 135 7.27 3.87 -15.17
C GLU A 135 7.87 2.48 -15.48
N ASP A 136 7.79 1.53 -14.55
CA ASP A 136 8.29 0.18 -14.80
C ASP A 136 7.15 -0.83 -15.03
N PRO A 137 7.43 -1.99 -15.63
CA PRO A 137 6.40 -2.98 -15.96
C PRO A 137 5.68 -3.58 -14.75
N THR A 138 6.23 -3.50 -13.53
CA THR A 138 5.61 -4.08 -12.33
C THR A 138 4.70 -3.11 -11.60
N LEU A 139 4.79 -1.81 -11.89
CA LEU A 139 3.90 -0.80 -11.33
C LEU A 139 2.49 -0.87 -11.92
N PRO A 140 1.47 -0.26 -11.28
CA PRO A 140 0.14 -0.12 -11.86
C PRO A 140 0.15 0.63 -13.20
N PRO A 141 -0.91 0.53 -14.04
CA PRO A 141 -1.03 1.33 -15.26
C PRO A 141 -0.88 2.85 -15.00
N LEU A 142 -0.40 3.60 -15.99
CA LEU A 142 -0.12 5.05 -15.84
C LEU A 142 -1.34 5.84 -15.32
N GLU A 143 -2.53 5.52 -15.79
CA GLU A 143 -3.77 6.19 -15.34
C GLU A 143 -4.05 5.95 -13.85
N THR A 144 -3.81 4.72 -13.38
CA THR A 144 -3.89 4.36 -11.95
C THR A 144 -2.85 5.12 -11.14
N GLN A 145 -1.61 5.16 -11.61
CA GLN A 145 -0.53 5.90 -10.95
C GLN A 145 -0.84 7.40 -10.83
N ARG A 146 -1.50 8.00 -11.83
CA ARG A 146 -1.92 9.41 -11.81
C ARG A 146 -2.93 9.66 -10.69
N ILE A 147 -3.95 8.82 -10.56
CA ILE A 147 -4.97 8.94 -9.50
C ILE A 147 -4.30 8.82 -8.11
N ILE A 148 -3.38 7.88 -7.95
CA ILE A 148 -2.62 7.70 -6.70
C ILE A 148 -1.80 8.94 -6.38
N PHE A 149 -1.06 9.45 -7.37
CA PHE A 149 -0.22 10.63 -7.23
C PHE A 149 -1.03 11.88 -6.84
N ASP A 150 -2.13 12.15 -7.55
CA ASP A 150 -2.97 13.31 -7.28
C ASP A 150 -3.59 13.23 -5.88
N SER A 151 -3.93 12.02 -5.43
CA SER A 151 -4.47 11.79 -4.09
C SER A 151 -3.44 12.03 -2.98
N GLU A 152 -2.21 11.55 -3.16
CA GLU A 152 -1.10 11.80 -2.22
C GLU A 152 -0.86 13.31 -2.07
N VAL A 153 -0.75 14.03 -3.19
CA VAL A 153 -0.54 15.49 -3.18
C VAL A 153 -1.66 16.21 -2.43
N ALA A 154 -2.91 15.86 -2.71
CA ALA A 154 -4.07 16.46 -2.05
C ALA A 154 -4.05 16.21 -0.53
N LEU A 155 -3.68 15.00 -0.10
CA LEU A 155 -3.59 14.65 1.31
C LEU A 155 -2.45 15.38 2.02
N VAL A 156 -1.24 15.40 1.45
CA VAL A 156 -0.09 16.09 2.06
C VAL A 156 -0.36 17.58 2.18
N GLN A 157 -1.00 18.20 1.18
CA GLN A 157 -1.45 19.60 1.26
C GLN A 157 -2.47 19.79 2.38
N PHE A 158 -3.49 18.93 2.49
CA PHE A 158 -4.46 18.98 3.58
C PHE A 158 -3.78 18.88 4.95
N LEU A 159 -2.90 17.90 5.15
CA LEU A 159 -2.18 17.71 6.41
C LEU A 159 -1.34 18.95 6.75
N ARG A 160 -0.65 19.52 5.77
CA ARG A 160 0.19 20.71 5.95
C ARG A 160 -0.63 21.96 6.30
N GLU A 161 -1.80 22.13 5.71
CA GLU A 161 -2.64 23.31 5.91
C GLU A 161 -3.53 23.23 7.15
N LYS A 162 -3.96 22.02 7.50
CA LYS A 162 -4.99 21.83 8.52
C LYS A 162 -4.43 21.33 9.84
N THR A 163 -3.32 20.61 9.85
CA THR A 163 -2.82 19.92 11.05
C THR A 163 -1.45 20.44 11.48
N GLN A 164 -1.04 20.07 12.70
CA GLN A 164 0.29 20.32 13.22
C GLN A 164 1.31 19.20 12.91
N LEU A 165 0.96 18.21 12.06
CA LEU A 165 1.85 17.11 11.74
C LEU A 165 3.11 17.61 10.98
N PRO A 166 4.28 17.02 11.25
CA PRO A 166 5.49 17.32 10.49
C PRO A 166 5.45 16.59 9.14
N VAL A 167 4.75 17.18 8.17
CA VAL A 167 4.70 16.70 6.77
C VAL A 167 5.49 17.64 5.85
N PRO A 168 6.03 17.13 4.72
CA PRO A 168 6.79 17.97 3.81
C PRO A 168 5.91 19.05 3.17
N GLN A 169 6.44 20.27 3.04
CA GLN A 169 5.80 21.29 2.21
C GLN A 169 5.99 20.96 0.74
N ILE A 170 4.89 20.89 -0.02
CA ILE A 170 4.93 20.78 -1.48
C ILE A 170 5.06 22.19 -2.08
N PHE A 171 6.10 22.40 -2.89
CA PHE A 171 6.33 23.67 -3.60
C PHE A 171 5.80 23.62 -5.03
N TYR A 172 5.78 22.44 -5.64
CA TYR A 172 5.32 22.22 -7.00
C TYR A 172 4.90 20.77 -7.17
N HIS A 173 3.85 20.53 -7.94
CA HIS A 173 3.51 19.21 -8.44
C HIS A 173 3.02 19.37 -9.88
N ALA A 174 3.27 18.35 -10.71
CA ALA A 174 2.74 18.31 -12.05
C ALA A 174 2.49 16.89 -12.51
N SER A 175 1.40 16.71 -13.24
CA SER A 175 1.09 15.50 -13.99
C SER A 175 1.83 15.48 -15.34
N TYR A 176 1.82 14.33 -16.03
CA TYR A 176 2.50 14.12 -17.32
C TYR A 176 2.26 15.24 -18.35
N GLU A 177 1.01 15.68 -18.50
CA GLU A 177 0.60 16.66 -19.51
C GLU A 177 1.02 18.09 -19.17
N GLN A 178 1.36 18.36 -17.91
CA GLN A 178 1.55 19.71 -17.37
C GLN A 178 2.99 20.02 -16.99
N SER A 179 3.83 18.99 -16.79
CA SER A 179 5.12 19.18 -16.13
C SER A 179 6.15 19.91 -16.98
N GLY A 180 6.14 19.70 -18.31
CA GLY A 180 7.25 20.13 -19.18
C GLY A 180 8.60 19.48 -18.83
N ILE A 181 8.62 18.61 -17.82
CA ILE A 181 9.77 17.86 -17.29
C ILE A 181 9.85 16.47 -17.92
N GLY A 182 8.75 15.96 -18.51
CA GLY A 182 8.71 14.65 -19.19
C GLY A 182 8.32 13.48 -18.29
N THR A 183 8.15 13.71 -16.98
CA THR A 183 7.57 12.76 -16.00
C THR A 183 6.76 13.53 -14.95
N PRO A 184 5.77 12.92 -14.26
CA PRO A 184 5.15 13.48 -13.08
C PRO A 184 6.19 13.67 -11.99
N CYS A 185 6.10 14.81 -11.33
CA CYS A 185 7.04 15.15 -10.29
C CYS A 185 6.40 15.98 -9.18
N VAL A 186 6.92 15.82 -7.97
CA VAL A 186 6.70 16.72 -6.83
C VAL A 186 8.04 17.34 -6.43
N LEU A 187 8.08 18.66 -6.33
CA LEU A 187 9.17 19.36 -5.63
C LEU A 187 8.69 19.68 -4.23
N MET A 188 9.38 19.16 -3.23
CA MET A 188 8.96 19.27 -1.84
C MET A 188 10.13 19.47 -0.88
N GLN A 189 9.80 19.89 0.34
CA GLN A 189 10.75 20.07 1.42
C GLN A 189 11.45 18.74 1.76
N LYS A 190 12.78 18.76 1.90
CA LYS A 190 13.51 17.68 2.56
C LYS A 190 13.38 17.84 4.08
N LEU A 191 12.68 16.92 4.72
CA LEU A 191 12.57 16.89 6.18
C LEU A 191 13.88 16.40 6.80
N ALA A 192 14.18 16.88 8.01
CA ALA A 192 15.35 16.44 8.76
C ALA A 192 15.10 15.06 9.42
N GLY A 193 16.17 14.42 9.88
CA GLY A 193 16.12 13.12 10.55
C GLY A 193 16.38 11.96 9.61
N LYS A 194 16.29 10.75 10.16
CA LYS A 194 16.48 9.48 9.46
C LYS A 194 15.25 8.59 9.65
N PRO A 195 14.94 7.69 8.70
CA PRO A 195 13.92 6.66 8.90
C PRO A 195 14.12 5.93 10.22
N LEU A 196 13.02 5.72 10.95
CA LEU A 196 13.02 5.02 12.22
C LEU A 196 13.31 3.52 11.99
N ASP A 197 14.44 3.06 12.51
CA ASP A 197 14.70 1.63 12.68
C ASP A 197 14.04 1.16 13.99
N TRP A 198 12.77 0.78 13.89
CA TRP A 198 11.97 0.34 15.04
C TRP A 198 12.57 -0.90 15.71
N ASN A 199 13.05 -1.87 14.92
CA ASN A 199 13.59 -3.12 15.43
C ASN A 199 14.95 -2.92 16.12
N GLY A 200 15.77 -1.98 15.62
CA GLY A 200 17.03 -1.58 16.26
C GLY A 200 16.87 -0.65 17.47
N ALA A 201 15.70 -0.02 17.66
CA ALA A 201 15.45 0.89 18.77
C ALA A 201 15.30 0.18 20.13
N THR A 202 15.78 0.81 21.20
CA THR A 202 15.59 0.36 22.59
C THR A 202 14.15 0.59 23.06
N ALA A 203 13.71 -0.12 24.11
CA ALA A 203 12.38 0.07 24.70
C ALA A 203 12.08 1.52 25.08
N GLN A 204 13.06 2.26 25.64
CA GLN A 204 12.88 3.67 25.98
C GLN A 204 12.70 4.56 24.74
N GLN A 205 13.45 4.28 23.66
CA GLN A 205 13.32 5.00 22.40
C GLN A 205 11.96 4.73 21.74
N ARG A 206 11.52 3.47 21.71
CA ARG A 206 10.19 3.08 21.23
C ARG A 206 9.08 3.77 22.03
N SER A 207 9.17 3.74 23.36
CA SER A 207 8.23 4.42 24.26
C SER A 207 8.13 5.92 23.94
N LYS A 208 9.27 6.60 23.74
CA LYS A 208 9.30 8.01 23.35
C LYS A 208 8.66 8.28 21.99
N VAL A 209 8.88 7.42 20.99
CA VAL A 209 8.22 7.56 19.68
C VAL A 209 6.72 7.31 19.79
N MET A 210 6.31 6.29 20.54
CA MET A 210 4.90 5.97 20.81
C MET A 210 4.17 7.15 21.45
N GLU A 211 4.79 7.81 22.43
CA GLU A 211 4.21 8.98 23.08
C GLU A 211 3.91 10.12 22.09
N GLN A 212 4.83 10.39 21.15
CA GLN A 212 4.63 11.39 20.11
C GLN A 212 3.60 10.93 19.06
N LEU A 213 3.54 9.63 18.75
CA LEU A 213 2.52 9.07 17.84
C LEU A 213 1.11 9.16 18.43
N VAL A 214 0.96 9.04 19.75
CA VAL A 214 -0.32 9.33 20.41
C VAL A 214 -0.75 10.77 20.11
N ASP A 215 0.16 11.74 20.21
CA ASP A 215 -0.16 13.13 19.91
C ASP A 215 -0.53 13.33 18.43
N VAL A 216 0.13 12.61 17.51
CA VAL A 216 -0.22 12.57 16.09
C VAL A 216 -1.64 12.03 15.87
N PHE A 217 -2.00 10.92 16.51
CA PHE A 217 -3.33 10.31 16.38
C PHE A 217 -4.42 11.26 16.91
N LEU A 218 -4.16 11.91 18.05
CA LEU A 218 -5.07 12.89 18.64
C LEU A 218 -5.22 14.16 17.79
N GLU A 219 -4.18 14.54 17.04
CA GLU A 219 -4.26 15.63 16.08
C GLU A 219 -5.13 15.24 14.87
N LEU A 220 -4.90 14.06 14.28
CA LEU A 220 -5.67 13.57 13.13
C LEU A 220 -7.16 13.38 13.45
N GLU A 221 -7.49 12.97 14.67
CA GLU A 221 -8.87 12.79 15.12
C GLU A 221 -9.70 14.09 15.09
N LYS A 222 -9.07 15.26 15.15
CA LYS A 222 -9.78 16.56 15.07
C LYS A 222 -10.41 16.82 13.71
N TYR A 223 -10.12 15.99 12.70
CA TYR A 223 -10.53 16.18 11.31
C TYR A 223 -11.39 15.00 10.81
N PRO A 224 -12.66 14.89 11.26
CA PRO A 224 -13.57 13.86 10.77
C PRO A 224 -14.06 14.15 9.35
N PHE A 225 -14.26 13.09 8.57
CA PHE A 225 -14.80 13.08 7.22
C PHE A 225 -16.14 12.34 7.16
N SER A 226 -16.97 12.64 6.15
CA SER A 226 -18.29 12.04 5.98
C SER A 226 -18.31 10.75 5.16
N SER A 227 -17.17 10.37 4.57
CA SER A 227 -17.04 9.13 3.79
C SER A 227 -15.63 8.54 3.90
N MET A 228 -15.54 7.25 3.61
CA MET A 228 -14.32 6.47 3.43
C MET A 228 -13.89 6.51 1.96
N GLY A 229 -12.60 6.69 1.74
CA GLY A 229 -12.00 6.84 0.42
C GLY A 229 -10.70 7.62 0.50
N SER A 230 -10.16 8.05 -0.63
CA SER A 230 -8.93 8.85 -0.64
C SER A 230 -9.22 10.32 -0.91
N LEU A 231 -8.38 11.21 -0.38
CA LEU A 231 -8.54 12.64 -0.65
C LEU A 231 -8.31 12.89 -2.14
N ALA A 232 -9.24 13.62 -2.76
CA ALA A 232 -9.13 14.05 -4.14
C ALA A 232 -8.85 15.57 -4.20
N ALA A 233 -8.21 16.00 -5.29
CA ALA A 233 -7.96 17.41 -5.53
C ALA A 233 -9.25 18.25 -5.39
N ALA A 234 -9.11 19.44 -4.81
CA ALA A 234 -10.24 20.29 -4.49
C ALA A 234 -11.07 20.63 -5.73
N THR A 235 -12.37 20.36 -5.65
CA THR A 235 -13.36 20.95 -6.57
C THR A 235 -13.75 22.33 -6.01
N SER A 236 -14.63 23.06 -6.69
CA SER A 236 -15.15 24.36 -6.23
C SER A 236 -15.76 24.36 -4.81
N SER A 237 -15.96 23.19 -4.21
CA SER A 237 -16.43 22.95 -2.84
C SER A 237 -15.33 22.57 -1.82
N GLY A 238 -14.05 22.60 -2.19
CA GLY A 238 -12.92 22.14 -1.36
C GLY A 238 -12.45 20.73 -1.68
N ALA A 239 -11.41 20.26 -0.98
CA ALA A 239 -10.92 18.87 -1.08
C ALA A 239 -12.02 17.91 -0.60
N GLY A 240 -12.47 17.05 -1.51
CA GLY A 240 -13.49 16.05 -1.25
C GLY A 240 -12.87 14.66 -1.10
N ILE A 241 -13.62 13.73 -0.49
CA ILE A 241 -13.25 12.31 -0.48
C ILE A 241 -13.77 11.68 -1.77
N GLY A 242 -12.86 11.08 -2.54
CA GLY A 242 -13.15 10.32 -3.75
C GLY A 242 -13.01 8.83 -3.55
N SER A 243 -13.02 8.07 -4.64
CA SER A 243 -12.72 6.64 -4.65
C SER A 243 -11.32 6.37 -4.08
N TYR A 244 -11.08 5.14 -3.64
CA TYR A 244 -9.80 4.75 -3.05
C TYR A 244 -8.66 4.83 -4.06
N ALA A 245 -7.54 5.41 -3.63
CA ALA A 245 -6.31 5.48 -4.38
C ALA A 245 -5.34 4.36 -3.97
N GLN A 246 -5.83 3.12 -3.89
CA GLN A 246 -5.02 1.94 -3.51
C GLN A 246 -5.03 0.92 -4.66
N PRO A 247 -3.88 0.46 -5.16
CA PRO A 247 -3.79 -0.36 -6.39
C PRO A 247 -4.74 -1.56 -6.44
N HIS A 248 -4.88 -2.27 -5.33
CA HIS A 248 -5.71 -3.46 -5.25
C HIS A 248 -7.22 -3.19 -5.32
N LEU A 249 -7.67 -1.94 -5.11
CA LEU A 249 -9.09 -1.54 -5.19
C LEU A 249 -9.49 -1.02 -6.57
N PHE A 250 -8.56 -0.96 -7.53
CA PHE A 250 -8.87 -0.58 -8.90
C PHE A 250 -9.51 -1.75 -9.66
N ARG A 251 -10.68 -1.52 -10.25
CA ARG A 251 -11.34 -2.45 -11.20
C ARG A 251 -10.74 -2.34 -12.59
N THR A 252 -10.46 -1.11 -12.99
CA THR A 252 -9.84 -0.75 -14.28
C THR A 252 -8.78 0.31 -14.01
N PRO A 253 -7.93 0.67 -15.00
CA PRO A 253 -6.94 1.71 -14.81
C PRO A 253 -7.47 3.04 -14.25
N SER A 254 -8.74 3.37 -14.51
CA SER A 254 -9.38 4.64 -14.18
C SER A 254 -10.50 4.57 -13.15
N GLN A 255 -10.88 3.37 -12.73
CA GLN A 255 -12.04 3.15 -11.85
C GLN A 255 -11.64 2.34 -10.62
N SER A 256 -11.86 2.94 -9.45
CA SER A 256 -11.62 2.33 -8.14
C SER A 256 -12.91 2.30 -7.31
N LEU A 257 -12.90 1.53 -6.23
CA LEU A 257 -14.03 1.42 -5.31
C LEU A 257 -14.24 2.70 -4.50
N GLY A 258 -15.48 2.94 -4.08
CA GLY A 258 -15.86 4.06 -3.22
C GLY A 258 -16.07 5.39 -3.96
N PRO A 259 -16.23 6.52 -3.23
CA PRO A 259 -16.21 6.61 -1.77
C PRO A 259 -17.44 5.91 -1.13
N PHE A 260 -17.34 5.58 0.16
CA PHE A 260 -18.44 4.95 0.90
C PHE A 260 -18.82 5.76 2.13
N THR A 261 -20.12 5.86 2.42
CA THR A 261 -20.62 6.52 3.66
C THR A 261 -20.94 5.51 4.77
N SER A 262 -20.73 4.22 4.51
CA SER A 262 -21.05 3.09 5.39
C SER A 262 -19.89 2.11 5.41
N LEU A 263 -19.43 1.76 6.62
CA LEU A 263 -18.40 0.73 6.81
C LEU A 263 -18.86 -0.62 6.27
N GLY A 264 -20.14 -0.99 6.44
CA GLY A 264 -20.68 -2.25 5.95
C GLY A 264 -20.62 -2.35 4.42
N ASP A 265 -20.95 -1.26 3.72
CA ASP A 265 -20.94 -1.22 2.25
C ASP A 265 -19.51 -1.21 1.71
N ALA A 266 -18.59 -0.51 2.38
CA ALA A 266 -17.17 -0.51 2.05
C ALA A 266 -16.58 -1.92 2.15
N LEU A 267 -16.72 -2.57 3.32
CA LEU A 267 -16.18 -3.91 3.56
C LEU A 267 -16.78 -4.95 2.62
N ARG A 268 -18.09 -4.87 2.35
CA ARG A 268 -18.77 -5.74 1.38
C ARG A 268 -18.17 -5.56 -0.01
N SER A 269 -18.03 -4.32 -0.46
CA SER A 269 -17.49 -3.99 -1.78
C SER A 269 -16.04 -4.46 -1.95
N PHE A 270 -15.21 -4.35 -0.90
CA PHE A 270 -13.84 -4.86 -0.91
C PHE A 270 -13.80 -6.38 -1.09
N VAL A 271 -14.58 -7.10 -0.28
CA VAL A 271 -14.61 -8.57 -0.33
C VAL A 271 -15.20 -9.07 -1.65
N GLU A 272 -16.28 -8.47 -2.14
CA GLU A 272 -16.88 -8.83 -3.43
C GLU A 272 -15.93 -8.53 -4.61
N HIS A 273 -15.14 -7.46 -4.54
CA HIS A 273 -14.15 -7.16 -5.56
C HIS A 273 -13.00 -8.18 -5.59
N GLU A 274 -12.50 -8.61 -4.44
CA GLU A 274 -11.51 -9.70 -4.33
C GLU A 274 -12.07 -11.00 -4.93
N MET A 275 -13.33 -11.34 -4.61
CA MET A 275 -14.01 -12.50 -5.20
C MET A 275 -14.17 -12.40 -6.72
N GLU A 276 -14.46 -11.20 -7.24
CA GLU A 276 -14.51 -10.94 -8.69
C GLU A 276 -13.14 -11.19 -9.32
N MET A 277 -12.06 -10.63 -8.75
CA MET A 277 -10.69 -10.83 -9.24
C MET A 277 -10.28 -12.31 -9.24
N ILE A 278 -10.64 -13.06 -8.21
CA ILE A 278 -10.40 -14.52 -8.15
C ILE A 278 -11.17 -15.24 -9.26
N SER A 279 -12.45 -14.91 -9.45
CA SER A 279 -13.29 -15.55 -10.48
C SER A 279 -12.78 -15.29 -11.91
N GLN A 280 -12.20 -14.10 -12.14
CA GLN A 280 -11.65 -13.67 -13.42
C GLN A 280 -10.20 -14.14 -13.65
N GLY A 281 -9.57 -14.75 -12.64
CA GLY A 281 -8.18 -15.20 -12.70
C GLY A 281 -7.14 -14.07 -12.58
N GLU A 282 -7.54 -12.91 -12.06
CA GLU A 282 -6.61 -11.83 -11.67
C GLU A 282 -5.86 -12.17 -10.38
N ILE A 283 -6.44 -13.03 -9.52
CA ILE A 283 -5.81 -13.61 -8.34
C ILE A 283 -5.97 -15.13 -8.43
N CYS A 284 -4.85 -15.86 -8.41
CA CYS A 284 -4.88 -17.30 -8.65
C CYS A 284 -4.29 -18.16 -7.52
N THR A 285 -3.41 -17.59 -6.70
CA THR A 285 -2.82 -18.25 -5.53
C THR A 285 -3.92 -18.67 -4.57
N HIS A 286 -3.98 -19.96 -4.25
CA HIS A 286 -5.00 -20.54 -3.35
C HIS A 286 -6.45 -20.11 -3.64
N ALA A 287 -6.82 -19.95 -4.92
CA ALA A 287 -8.09 -19.34 -5.35
C ALA A 287 -9.36 -19.91 -4.67
N VAL A 288 -9.48 -21.24 -4.55
CA VAL A 288 -10.62 -21.89 -3.87
C VAL A 288 -10.69 -21.44 -2.41
N ASP A 289 -9.56 -21.45 -1.73
CA ASP A 289 -9.48 -21.17 -0.30
C ASP A 289 -9.78 -19.69 -0.04
N HIS A 290 -9.19 -18.79 -0.82
CA HIS A 290 -9.53 -17.37 -0.78
C HIS A 290 -11.03 -17.13 -0.96
N TYR A 291 -11.61 -17.69 -2.01
CA TYR A 291 -13.04 -17.55 -2.29
C TYR A 291 -13.91 -18.02 -1.11
N LEU A 292 -13.59 -19.16 -0.50
CA LEU A 292 -14.29 -19.65 0.70
C LEU A 292 -14.11 -18.73 1.90
N THR A 293 -12.91 -18.21 2.15
CA THR A 293 -12.68 -17.27 3.25
C THR A 293 -13.42 -15.95 3.02
N HIS A 294 -13.52 -15.47 1.78
CA HIS A 294 -14.28 -14.26 1.44
C HIS A 294 -15.78 -14.44 1.62
N LEU A 295 -16.34 -15.61 1.26
CA LEU A 295 -17.74 -15.95 1.62
C LEU A 295 -17.97 -15.86 3.13
N TRP A 296 -17.07 -16.47 3.93
CA TRP A 296 -17.14 -16.35 5.39
C TRP A 296 -17.01 -14.90 5.86
N ARG A 297 -16.14 -14.09 5.25
CA ARG A 297 -15.99 -12.67 5.59
C ARG A 297 -17.28 -11.90 5.36
N LEU A 298 -17.97 -12.13 4.24
CA LEU A 298 -19.26 -11.50 3.95
C LEU A 298 -20.29 -11.82 5.04
N ASP A 299 -20.32 -13.06 5.53
CA ASP A 299 -21.20 -13.48 6.63
C ASP A 299 -20.84 -12.81 7.96
N GLN A 300 -19.55 -12.47 8.16
CA GLN A 300 -19.07 -11.84 9.40
C GLN A 300 -19.14 -10.32 9.42
N ILE A 301 -19.39 -9.64 8.30
CA ILE A 301 -19.50 -8.16 8.26
C ILE A 301 -20.47 -7.64 9.34
N PRO A 302 -21.71 -8.16 9.48
CA PRO A 302 -22.62 -7.69 10.54
C PRO A 302 -22.05 -7.82 11.96
N ASN A 303 -21.32 -8.91 12.23
CA ASN A 303 -20.69 -9.14 13.54
C ASN A 303 -19.53 -8.17 13.79
N LEU A 304 -18.75 -7.86 12.75
CA LEU A 304 -17.62 -6.93 12.83
C LEU A 304 -18.08 -5.49 13.06
N ILE A 305 -19.16 -5.05 12.40
CA ILE A 305 -19.63 -3.67 12.48
C ILE A 305 -20.55 -3.41 13.68
N LYS A 306 -21.10 -4.46 14.32
CA LYS A 306 -22.04 -4.33 15.46
C LYS A 306 -21.52 -3.43 16.59
N ASN A 307 -20.20 -3.47 16.84
CA ASN A 307 -19.54 -2.70 17.90
C ASN A 307 -18.67 -1.57 17.34
N ALA A 308 -18.65 -1.35 16.02
CA ALA A 308 -18.02 -0.17 15.47
C ALA A 308 -18.81 1.04 16.01
N THR A 309 -18.14 1.92 16.75
CA THR A 309 -18.75 3.13 17.30
C THR A 309 -19.54 3.83 16.20
N HIS A 310 -20.81 4.13 16.47
CA HIS A 310 -21.75 4.81 15.57
C HIS A 310 -21.38 6.28 15.27
N GLY A 311 -20.08 6.60 15.22
CA GLY A 311 -19.62 7.86 14.65
C GLY A 311 -19.81 7.77 13.14
N SER A 312 -20.66 8.61 12.58
CA SER A 312 -20.79 8.83 11.13
C SER A 312 -19.56 9.53 10.53
N SER A 313 -18.39 9.30 11.13
CA SER A 313 -17.16 10.04 10.93
C SER A 313 -16.03 9.07 10.63
N PHE A 314 -15.26 9.42 9.62
CA PHE A 314 -14.09 8.69 9.16
C PHE A 314 -12.84 9.56 9.34
N TYR A 315 -11.67 8.94 9.47
CA TYR A 315 -10.44 9.62 9.85
C TYR A 315 -9.28 9.15 8.99
N ILE A 316 -8.29 10.01 8.78
CA ILE A 316 -7.11 9.68 7.97
C ILE A 316 -6.35 8.51 8.61
N LYS A 317 -6.06 7.49 7.80
CA LYS A 317 -5.19 6.36 8.12
C LYS A 317 -4.00 6.36 7.17
N HIS A 318 -2.80 6.31 7.74
CA HIS A 318 -1.59 6.02 6.99
C HIS A 318 -1.60 4.54 6.55
N CYS A 319 -1.35 4.25 5.27
CA CYS A 319 -1.41 2.89 4.73
C CYS A 319 -0.13 2.08 4.88
N ASP A 320 1.03 2.72 5.03
CA ASP A 320 2.32 2.03 5.22
C ASP A 320 2.89 2.21 6.64
N ASP A 321 2.14 1.80 7.66
CA ASP A 321 2.47 2.08 9.07
C ASP A 321 3.52 1.14 9.72
N LYS A 322 4.44 0.59 8.90
CA LYS A 322 5.55 -0.30 9.30
C LYS A 322 6.75 0.41 9.97
N GLY A 323 6.70 1.73 10.07
CA GLY A 323 7.57 2.56 10.92
C GLY A 323 8.66 3.37 10.21
N ASP A 324 9.19 2.91 9.07
CA ASP A 324 10.26 3.60 8.33
C ASP A 324 9.81 4.91 7.65
N HIS A 325 8.51 5.09 7.44
CA HIS A 325 7.88 6.36 7.05
C HIS A 325 7.95 7.45 8.13
N ILE A 326 8.35 7.12 9.37
CA ILE A 326 8.57 8.06 10.46
C ILE A 326 10.04 8.48 10.45
N LEU A 327 10.30 9.77 10.31
CA LEU A 327 11.65 10.33 10.44
C LEU A 327 11.88 10.77 11.89
N VAL A 328 13.05 10.42 12.42
CA VAL A 328 13.47 10.80 13.77
C VAL A 328 14.84 11.47 13.80
N ASP A 329 15.05 12.38 14.75
CA ASP A 329 16.38 12.90 15.08
C ASP A 329 17.18 11.93 15.96
N ASP A 330 18.41 12.29 16.32
CA ASP A 330 19.28 11.45 17.17
C ASP A 330 18.73 11.24 18.59
N ASN A 331 17.76 12.05 19.02
CA ASN A 331 17.07 11.93 20.29
C ASN A 331 15.72 11.21 20.17
N PHE A 332 15.38 10.64 19.00
CA PHE A 332 14.09 9.99 18.73
C PHE A 332 12.89 10.95 18.84
N ASN A 333 13.09 12.24 18.59
CA ASN A 333 11.96 13.15 18.32
C ASN A 333 11.48 12.93 16.88
N ILE A 334 10.17 12.85 16.66
CA ILE A 334 9.59 12.75 15.31
C ILE A 334 9.80 14.09 14.60
N THR A 335 10.54 14.06 13.50
CA THR A 335 10.85 15.22 12.66
C THR A 335 10.09 15.21 11.34
N GLY A 336 9.47 14.09 10.98
CA GLY A 336 8.72 13.94 9.76
C GLY A 336 7.85 12.69 9.72
N ILE A 337 6.71 12.78 9.03
CA ILE A 337 5.90 11.63 8.60
C ILE A 337 5.74 11.77 7.09
N ILE A 338 6.31 10.83 6.36
CA ILE A 338 6.36 10.82 4.89
C ILE A 338 5.62 9.61 4.33
N ASP A 339 5.67 9.43 3.02
CA ASP A 339 5.09 8.29 2.31
C ASP A 339 3.58 8.06 2.51
N TRP A 340 2.83 9.16 2.40
CA TRP A 340 1.37 9.19 2.46
C TRP A 340 0.68 8.62 1.20
N GLU A 341 1.41 7.87 0.36
CA GLU A 341 0.79 7.14 -0.73
C GLU A 341 -0.25 6.16 -0.19
N TRP A 342 -1.35 6.00 -0.94
CA TRP A 342 -2.45 5.08 -0.65
C TRP A 342 -3.30 5.41 0.58
N ALA A 343 -2.90 6.38 1.41
CA ALA A 343 -3.65 6.79 2.58
C ALA A 343 -5.11 7.17 2.25
N SER A 344 -5.99 6.85 3.18
CA SER A 344 -7.44 6.94 3.03
C SER A 344 -8.09 7.43 4.31
N THR A 345 -9.36 7.80 4.23
CA THR A 345 -10.23 7.99 5.38
C THR A 345 -10.90 6.66 5.73
N GLU A 346 -10.79 6.25 6.99
CA GLU A 346 -11.24 4.96 7.49
C GLU A 346 -12.10 5.10 8.74
N CYS A 347 -12.79 4.04 9.15
CA CYS A 347 -13.47 4.05 10.44
C CYS A 347 -12.45 4.17 11.60
N ALA A 348 -12.89 4.70 12.74
CA ALA A 348 -12.02 4.94 13.89
C ALA A 348 -11.25 3.67 14.32
N GLN A 349 -11.90 2.50 14.21
CA GLN A 349 -11.31 1.20 14.56
C GLN A 349 -10.07 0.86 13.75
N LEU A 350 -9.93 1.42 12.54
CA LEU A 350 -8.79 1.22 11.66
C LEU A 350 -7.81 2.38 11.75
N ALA A 351 -8.33 3.61 11.65
CA ALA A 351 -7.55 4.84 11.69
C ALA A 351 -6.67 4.91 12.95
N PHE A 352 -7.19 4.47 14.10
CA PHE A 352 -6.51 4.54 15.40
C PHE A 352 -6.12 3.15 15.95
N SER A 353 -6.07 2.12 15.10
CA SER A 353 -5.50 0.83 15.49
C SER A 353 -3.99 0.92 15.70
N ALA A 354 -3.40 -0.03 16.43
CA ALA A 354 -1.95 -0.10 16.59
C ALA A 354 -1.26 -0.24 15.22
N PRO A 355 -0.22 0.59 14.94
CA PRO A 355 0.60 0.47 13.74
C PRO A 355 1.26 -0.90 13.58
N CYS A 356 1.47 -1.36 12.34
CA CYS A 356 2.07 -2.67 12.04
C CYS A 356 3.45 -2.86 12.69
N MET A 357 4.24 -1.77 12.84
CA MET A 357 5.54 -1.84 13.52
C MET A 357 5.46 -2.36 14.97
N MET A 358 4.31 -2.20 15.63
CA MET A 358 4.11 -2.63 17.02
C MET A 358 3.61 -4.09 17.12
N TRP A 359 3.27 -4.74 16.00
CA TRP A 359 2.69 -6.08 16.04
C TRP A 359 3.77 -7.13 16.37
N PRO A 360 3.41 -8.20 17.09
CA PRO A 360 4.26 -9.39 17.20
C PRO A 360 4.19 -10.16 15.87
N VAL A 361 4.97 -9.74 14.87
CA VAL A 361 4.80 -10.16 13.47
C VAL A 361 4.85 -11.67 13.31
N ALA A 362 5.85 -12.36 13.87
CA ALA A 362 5.96 -13.81 13.74
C ALA A 362 4.71 -14.52 14.31
N GLU A 363 4.33 -14.17 15.53
CA GLU A 363 3.15 -14.74 16.19
C GLU A 363 1.85 -14.37 15.46
N PHE A 364 1.78 -13.18 14.87
CA PHE A 364 0.63 -12.76 14.07
C PHE A 364 0.44 -13.67 12.86
N TYR A 365 1.53 -13.97 12.14
CA TYR A 365 1.56 -14.89 11.00
C TYR A 365 1.27 -16.34 11.42
N ASP A 366 1.69 -16.76 12.63
CA ASP A 366 1.29 -18.04 13.25
C ASP A 366 -0.18 -18.07 13.71
N GLY A 367 -0.95 -17.01 13.43
CA GLY A 367 -2.37 -16.92 13.75
C GLY A 367 -2.68 -16.57 15.21
N SER A 368 -1.72 -16.05 15.97
CA SER A 368 -1.89 -15.63 17.35
C SER A 368 -2.54 -14.26 17.47
N ASN A 369 -3.53 -14.11 18.34
CA ASN A 369 -4.20 -12.83 18.60
C ASN A 369 -3.61 -12.04 19.77
N ILE A 370 -2.47 -12.47 20.30
CA ILE A 370 -1.83 -11.78 21.42
C ILE A 370 -1.43 -10.35 21.01
N LEU A 371 -1.46 -9.45 21.99
CA LEU A 371 -0.92 -8.10 21.85
C LEU A 371 0.52 -8.10 22.36
N SER A 372 1.40 -7.41 21.64
CA SER A 372 2.77 -7.13 22.09
C SER A 372 2.79 -6.26 23.35
N THR A 373 3.98 -6.10 23.93
CA THR A 373 4.19 -5.17 25.04
C THR A 373 3.93 -3.73 24.57
N GLU A 374 4.43 -3.38 23.39
CA GLU A 374 4.29 -2.06 22.78
C GLU A 374 2.83 -1.69 22.47
N GLU A 375 2.01 -2.63 21.98
CA GLU A 375 0.57 -2.39 21.77
C GLU A 375 -0.16 -2.05 23.07
N ARG A 376 0.19 -2.73 24.17
CA ARG A 376 -0.41 -2.48 25.49
C ARG A 376 0.08 -1.17 26.09
N GLU A 377 1.35 -0.86 25.92
CA GLU A 377 1.94 0.40 26.35
C GLU A 377 1.33 1.59 25.60
N PHE A 378 1.18 1.49 24.28
CA PHE A 378 0.54 2.50 23.45
C PHE A 378 -0.91 2.76 23.87
N ALA A 379 -1.68 1.69 24.16
CA ALA A 379 -3.02 1.84 24.72
C ALA A 379 -3.01 2.55 26.09
N ALA A 380 -2.05 2.23 26.97
CA ALA A 380 -1.92 2.90 28.26
C ALA A 380 -1.58 4.39 28.12
N MET A 381 -0.80 4.78 27.11
CA MET A 381 -0.50 6.19 26.82
C MET A 381 -1.76 6.99 26.42
N PHE A 382 -2.71 6.36 25.70
CA PHE A 382 -4.02 6.98 25.45
C PHE A 382 -4.83 7.12 26.75
N GLN A 383 -4.86 6.10 27.60
CA GLN A 383 -5.56 6.15 28.90
C GLN A 383 -5.02 7.28 29.79
N GLN A 384 -3.70 7.47 29.82
CA GLN A 384 -3.06 8.56 30.56
C GLN A 384 -3.47 9.95 30.05
N ARG A 385 -3.88 10.06 28.79
CA ARG A 385 -4.44 11.29 28.19
C ARG A 385 -5.97 11.36 28.26
N GLY A 386 -6.62 10.47 29.02
CA GLY A 386 -8.08 10.44 29.17
C GLY A 386 -8.83 9.97 27.92
N ARG A 387 -8.19 9.11 27.12
CA ARG A 387 -8.72 8.57 25.85
C ARG A 387 -8.92 7.07 25.91
N GLU A 388 -9.74 6.63 26.86
CA GLU A 388 -10.11 5.22 27.04
C GLU A 388 -10.77 4.62 25.80
N ASP A 389 -11.45 5.45 25.01
CA ASP A 389 -12.08 5.07 23.75
C ASP A 389 -11.05 4.64 22.69
N LEU A 390 -9.97 5.40 22.49
CA LEU A 390 -8.87 5.06 21.57
C LEU A 390 -8.01 3.91 22.12
N ALA A 391 -7.75 3.91 23.44
CA ALA A 391 -7.05 2.80 24.07
C ALA A 391 -7.76 1.45 23.83
N ARG A 392 -9.10 1.45 23.92
CA ARG A 392 -9.91 0.26 23.62
C ARG A 392 -9.84 -0.13 22.14
N ILE A 393 -9.81 0.83 21.21
CA ILE A 393 -9.60 0.54 19.78
C ILE A 393 -8.28 -0.19 19.57
N VAL A 394 -7.19 0.24 20.21
CA VAL A 394 -5.90 -0.45 20.15
C VAL A 394 -6.01 -1.87 20.72
N LEU A 395 -6.57 -2.02 21.92
CA LEU A 395 -6.63 -3.32 22.61
C LEU A 395 -7.58 -4.33 21.94
N GLU A 396 -8.66 -3.87 21.32
CA GLU A 396 -9.66 -4.72 20.66
C GLU A 396 -9.54 -4.75 19.12
N GLY A 397 -8.51 -4.08 18.58
CA GLY A 397 -8.35 -3.82 17.15
C GLY A 397 -7.98 -5.05 16.32
N ARG A 398 -7.49 -6.12 16.94
CA ARG A 398 -6.93 -7.29 16.23
C ARG A 398 -7.90 -7.92 15.23
N LYS A 399 -9.20 -7.97 15.56
CA LYS A 399 -10.23 -8.48 14.64
C LYS A 399 -10.36 -7.63 13.37
N TYR A 400 -10.22 -6.31 13.47
CA TYR A 400 -10.28 -5.41 12.32
C TYR A 400 -9.01 -5.49 11.48
N GLN A 401 -7.85 -5.48 12.15
CA GLN A 401 -6.55 -5.67 11.50
C GLN A 401 -6.53 -6.97 10.71
N ARG A 402 -6.89 -8.10 11.33
CA ARG A 402 -6.99 -9.41 10.64
C ARG A 402 -8.09 -9.44 9.58
N PHE A 403 -9.17 -8.68 9.76
CA PHE A 403 -10.23 -8.66 8.77
C PHE A 403 -9.76 -8.00 7.47
N LEU A 404 -8.97 -6.93 7.54
CA LEU A 404 -8.47 -6.25 6.35
C LEU A 404 -7.13 -6.78 5.86
N PHE A 405 -6.39 -7.49 6.72
CA PHE A 405 -5.24 -8.28 6.29
C PHE A 405 -5.68 -9.26 5.19
N PHE A 406 -5.00 -9.21 4.03
CA PHE A 406 -5.35 -9.93 2.79
C PHE A 406 -6.59 -9.45 2.00
N LEU A 407 -7.17 -8.31 2.33
CA LEU A 407 -7.99 -7.56 1.37
C LEU A 407 -7.04 -6.55 0.71
N GLY A 408 -6.32 -6.99 -0.33
CA GLY A 408 -5.45 -6.08 -1.06
C GLY A 408 -4.23 -6.64 -1.77
N GLY A 409 -4.26 -7.90 -2.21
CA GLY A 409 -3.31 -8.40 -3.20
C GLY A 409 -1.87 -8.55 -2.69
N SER A 410 -1.67 -9.48 -1.78
CA SER A 410 -0.46 -10.29 -1.63
C SER A 410 -0.81 -11.29 -0.55
N VAL A 411 -0.98 -12.55 -0.93
CA VAL A 411 -1.30 -13.61 0.02
C VAL A 411 -0.20 -14.63 -0.07
N SER A 412 0.21 -15.13 1.09
CA SER A 412 1.20 -16.20 1.14
C SER A 412 0.87 -17.29 0.13
N ALA A 413 1.84 -17.57 -0.74
CA ALA A 413 1.86 -18.79 -1.51
C ALA A 413 2.15 -20.02 -0.62
N ASP A 414 2.53 -19.78 0.64
CA ASP A 414 2.67 -20.82 1.65
C ASP A 414 1.29 -21.19 2.23
N ARG A 415 0.98 -22.47 2.14
CA ARG A 415 -0.30 -23.01 2.59
C ARG A 415 -0.45 -22.93 4.11
N GLU A 416 0.59 -23.26 4.84
CA GLU A 416 0.54 -23.33 6.31
C GLU A 416 0.35 -21.92 6.88
N GLU A 417 1.07 -20.94 6.32
CA GLU A 417 0.92 -19.53 6.66
C GLU A 417 -0.50 -19.04 6.39
N PHE A 418 -1.04 -19.29 5.19
CA PHE A 418 -2.43 -18.95 4.84
C PHE A 418 -3.44 -19.53 5.84
N GLU A 419 -3.30 -20.82 6.18
CA GLU A 419 -4.17 -21.50 7.12
C GLU A 419 -4.09 -20.89 8.53
N ALA A 420 -2.87 -20.62 9.01
CA ALA A 420 -2.63 -20.02 10.31
C ALA A 420 -3.25 -18.62 10.41
N LEU A 421 -3.05 -17.79 9.38
CA LEU A 421 -3.59 -16.44 9.29
C LEU A 421 -5.13 -16.41 9.29
N PHE A 422 -5.76 -17.26 8.47
CA PHE A 422 -7.21 -17.36 8.43
C PHE A 422 -7.79 -17.90 9.74
N GLN A 423 -7.13 -18.89 10.36
CA GLN A 423 -7.56 -19.39 11.66
C GLN A 423 -7.36 -18.35 12.77
N GLY A 424 -6.32 -17.51 12.70
CA GLY A 424 -6.15 -16.38 13.58
C GLY A 424 -7.29 -15.38 13.47
N LEU A 425 -7.74 -15.08 12.24
CA LEU A 425 -8.92 -14.24 11.99
C LEU A 425 -10.19 -14.88 12.58
N ARG A 426 -10.42 -16.18 12.33
CA ARG A 426 -11.57 -16.89 12.89
C ARG A 426 -11.54 -16.85 14.41
N ARG A 427 -10.40 -17.09 15.07
CA ARG A 427 -10.27 -16.95 16.53
C ARG A 427 -10.59 -15.55 17.02
N ALA A 428 -10.19 -14.51 16.27
CA ALA A 428 -10.46 -13.12 16.64
C ALA A 428 -11.96 -12.76 16.59
N VAL A 429 -12.77 -13.49 15.82
CA VAL A 429 -14.20 -13.23 15.61
C VAL A 429 -15.10 -14.24 16.35
N GLU A 430 -14.76 -15.52 16.28
CA GLU A 430 -15.53 -16.66 16.81
C GLU A 430 -15.03 -17.14 18.20
N GLY A 431 -13.84 -16.74 18.63
CA GLY A 431 -13.17 -17.23 19.84
C GLY A 431 -12.31 -18.49 19.60
N ASP A 432 -11.68 -19.01 20.66
CA ASP A 432 -10.67 -20.09 20.55
C ASP A 432 -11.25 -21.49 20.29
N GLY A 433 -12.57 -21.68 20.45
CA GLY A 433 -13.26 -22.97 20.32
C GLY A 433 -13.48 -23.43 18.87
N ILE A 434 -12.69 -22.95 17.91
CA ILE A 434 -12.84 -23.29 16.49
C ILE A 434 -12.17 -24.62 16.14
N GLY A 435 -12.77 -25.38 15.22
CA GLY A 435 -12.19 -26.62 14.69
C GLY A 435 -10.99 -26.38 13.76
N SER A 436 -10.41 -27.47 13.25
CA SER A 436 -9.28 -27.44 12.32
C SER A 436 -9.64 -26.73 11.00
N TYR A 437 -8.61 -26.26 10.28
CA TYR A 437 -8.84 -25.60 8.98
C TYR A 437 -9.38 -26.60 7.96
N ALA A 438 -8.83 -27.81 7.94
CA ALA A 438 -9.28 -28.89 7.06
C ALA A 438 -10.76 -29.24 7.27
N ASP A 439 -11.22 -29.31 8.53
CA ASP A 439 -12.63 -29.55 8.84
C ASP A 439 -13.50 -28.40 8.36
N TRP A 440 -13.12 -27.16 8.69
CA TRP A 440 -13.84 -25.97 8.25
C TRP A 440 -13.93 -25.89 6.71
N ARG A 441 -12.83 -26.16 6.00
CA ARG A 441 -12.76 -26.11 4.54
C ARG A 441 -13.70 -27.14 3.91
N ARG A 442 -13.68 -28.38 4.41
CA ARG A 442 -14.57 -29.45 3.96
C ARG A 442 -16.03 -29.05 4.14
N ASP A 443 -16.37 -28.52 5.31
CA ASP A 443 -17.75 -28.16 5.66
C ASP A 443 -18.22 -26.93 4.85
N ALA A 444 -17.33 -25.96 4.62
CA ALA A 444 -17.59 -24.81 3.75
C ALA A 444 -17.87 -25.24 2.30
N ILE A 445 -17.04 -26.12 1.72
CA ILE A 445 -17.28 -26.67 0.37
C ILE A 445 -18.61 -27.40 0.29
N ALA A 446 -18.94 -28.21 1.31
CA ALA A 446 -20.20 -28.94 1.34
C ALA A 446 -21.42 -28.00 1.39
N ARG A 447 -21.36 -26.96 2.21
CA ARG A 447 -22.41 -25.93 2.32
C ARG A 447 -22.62 -25.20 0.99
N GLU A 448 -21.55 -24.72 0.37
CA GLU A 448 -21.64 -23.98 -0.89
C GLU A 448 -22.05 -24.86 -2.09
N SER A 449 -21.67 -26.14 -2.07
CA SER A 449 -22.10 -27.11 -3.09
C SER A 449 -23.60 -27.40 -3.01
N GLN A 450 -24.15 -27.49 -1.79
CA GLN A 450 -25.61 -27.60 -1.59
C GLN A 450 -26.34 -26.34 -2.07
N GLY A 451 -25.72 -25.17 -1.87
CA GLY A 451 -26.20 -23.88 -2.38
C GLY A 451 -26.03 -23.68 -3.90
N GLN A 452 -25.47 -24.66 -4.61
CA GLN A 452 -25.21 -24.62 -6.06
C GLN A 452 -24.36 -23.42 -6.50
N ASN A 453 -23.36 -23.01 -5.70
CA ASN A 453 -22.47 -21.89 -6.02
C ASN A 453 -21.65 -22.17 -7.30
N PRO A 454 -21.96 -21.53 -8.45
CA PRO A 454 -21.38 -21.92 -9.73
C PRO A 454 -19.90 -21.54 -9.84
N ILE A 455 -19.51 -20.41 -9.24
CA ILE A 455 -18.12 -19.93 -9.24
C ILE A 455 -17.24 -20.90 -8.46
N LEU A 456 -17.67 -21.33 -7.27
CA LEU A 456 -16.91 -22.31 -6.50
C LEU A 456 -16.77 -23.64 -7.25
N ALA A 457 -17.82 -24.10 -7.93
CA ALA A 457 -17.77 -25.33 -8.74
C ALA A 457 -16.71 -25.25 -9.85
N GLU A 458 -16.62 -24.10 -10.54
CA GLU A 458 -15.60 -23.84 -11.56
C GLU A 458 -14.18 -23.81 -10.95
N LEU A 459 -14.00 -23.10 -9.83
CA LEU A 459 -12.71 -23.04 -9.13
C LEU A 459 -12.23 -24.42 -8.66
N LEU A 460 -13.13 -25.24 -8.12
CA LEU A 460 -12.82 -26.62 -7.72
C LEU A 460 -12.47 -27.52 -8.91
N GLN A 461 -13.10 -27.29 -10.07
CA GLN A 461 -12.71 -27.98 -11.30
C GLN A 461 -11.28 -27.60 -11.70
N LYS A 462 -10.96 -26.31 -11.76
CA LYS A 462 -9.61 -25.81 -12.09
C LYS A 462 -8.55 -26.35 -11.13
N GLU A 463 -8.82 -26.37 -9.81
CA GLU A 463 -7.90 -26.90 -8.81
C GLU A 463 -7.61 -28.40 -9.04
N ARG A 464 -8.62 -29.19 -9.43
CA ARG A 464 -8.44 -30.62 -9.74
C ARG A 464 -7.60 -30.84 -11.00
N GLU A 465 -7.83 -30.03 -12.03
CA GLU A 465 -7.07 -30.10 -13.29
C GLU A 465 -5.57 -29.79 -13.04
N GLN A 466 -5.27 -28.77 -12.24
CA GLN A 466 -3.90 -28.44 -11.85
C GLN A 466 -3.20 -29.54 -11.05
N LYS A 467 -3.94 -30.24 -10.17
CA LYS A 467 -3.41 -31.39 -9.40
C LYS A 467 -3.20 -32.64 -10.23
N SER A 468 -3.97 -32.81 -11.31
CA SER A 468 -3.91 -34.01 -12.17
C SER A 468 -2.91 -33.89 -13.32
N GLY A 469 -2.46 -32.67 -13.64
CA GLY A 469 -1.46 -32.37 -14.67
C GLY A 469 -0.03 -32.21 -14.15
N ARG A 470 0.20 -32.38 -12.84
CA ARG A 470 1.51 -32.58 -12.22
C ARG A 470 1.74 -34.07 -12.02
#